data_AF-A0A1M6SDY6-F1
#
_entry.id   AF-A0A1M6SDY6-F1
#
_cell.length_a   1.000
_cell.length_b   1.000
_cell.length_c   1.000
_cell.angle_alpha   90.00
_cell.angle_beta   90.00
_cell.angle_gamma   90.00
#
_symmetry.space_group_name_H-M   'P 1'
#
loop_
_entity.id
_entity.type
_entity.pdbx_description
1 polymer ?
#
loop_
_entity_poly.entity_id
_entity_poly.type
_entity_poly.pdbx_seq_one_letter_code
_entity_poly.pdbx_strand_id
1 'polypeptide(L)' 'HALSQKHRKRIEEAFGWAKTVGGMAQTVYRRIERVRSRFILTMVANNLARLPRLLAA' A
#
# COMPACT_ATOMS: atom_id res chain seq x y z
N HIS A 1 16.51 -17.79 -4.97
CA HIS A 1 15.43 -17.52 -4.00
C HIS A 1 15.47 -16.13 -3.35
N ALA A 2 16.62 -15.63 -2.88
CA ALA A 2 16.71 -14.37 -2.13
C ALA A 2 16.16 -13.12 -2.87
N LEU A 3 16.39 -13.03 -4.19
CA LEU A 3 15.86 -11.92 -5.00
C LEU A 3 14.33 -11.89 -5.07
N SER A 4 13.69 -13.06 -5.19
CA SER A 4 12.22 -13.17 -5.18
C SER A 4 11.65 -12.72 -3.83
N GLN A 5 12.28 -13.10 -2.72
CA GLN A 5 11.84 -12.68 -1.38
C GLN A 5 11.99 -11.17 -1.14
N LYS A 6 13.04 -10.54 -1.67
CA LYS A 6 13.22 -9.09 -1.59
C LYS A 6 12.12 -8.32 -2.32
N HIS A 7 11.68 -8.80 -3.48
CA HIS A 7 10.57 -8.19 -4.22
C HIS A 7 9.23 -8.43 -3.53
N ARG A 8 8.98 -9.65 -3.04
CA ARG A 8 7.76 -9.99 -2.32
C ARG A 8 7.58 -9.11 -1.08
N LYS A 9 8.65 -8.91 -0.30
CA LYS A 9 8.62 -8.05 0.89
C LYS A 9 8.17 -6.62 0.57
N ARG A 10 8.64 -6.02 -0.53
CA ARG A 10 8.23 -4.67 -0.94
C ARG A 10 6.73 -4.56 -1.24
N ILE A 11 6.15 -5.62 -1.80
CA ILE A 11 4.72 -5.71 -2.14
C ILE A 11 3.93 -5.92 -0.85
N GLU A 12 4.30 -6.91 -0.04
CA GLU A 12 3.62 -7.25 1.21
C GLU A 12 3.61 -6.08 2.21
N GLU A 13 4.69 -5.31 2.31
CA GLU A 13 4.76 -4.11 3.15
C GLU A 13 3.71 -3.05 2.74
N ALA A 14 3.57 -2.78 1.44
CA ALA A 14 2.60 -1.80 0.94
C ALA A 14 1.16 -2.26 1.20
N PHE A 15 0.86 -3.55 0.97
CA PHE A 15 -0.44 -4.14 1.25
C PHE A 15 -0.75 -4.20 2.76
N GLY A 16 0.25 -4.49 3.60
CA GLY A 16 0.12 -4.46 5.06
C GLY A 16 -0.21 -3.05 5.56
N TRP A 17 0.47 -2.03 5.04
CA TRP A 17 0.19 -0.63 5.38
C TRP A 17 -1.20 -0.19 4.91
N ALA A 18 -1.61 -0.60 3.72
CA ALA A 18 -2.95 -0.30 3.19
C ALA A 18 -4.07 -0.87 4.08
N LYS A 19 -3.86 -2.06 4.64
CA LYS A 19 -4.83 -2.71 5.53
C LYS A 19 -4.90 -2.02 6.89
N THR A 20 -3.75 -1.65 7.46
CA THR A 20 -3.63 -1.09 8.81
C THR A 20 -3.91 0.41 8.87
N VAL A 21 -3.28 1.20 8.00
CA VAL A 21 -3.39 2.67 7.99
C VAL A 21 -4.40 3.14 6.94
N GLY A 22 -4.46 2.46 5.80
CA GLY A 22 -5.36 2.81 4.69
C GLY A 22 -6.82 2.39 4.88
N GLY A 23 -7.12 1.58 5.90
CA GLY A 23 -8.47 1.05 6.15
C GLY A 23 -8.97 0.08 5.06
N MET A 24 -8.07 -0.52 4.28
CA MET A 24 -8.42 -1.44 3.19
C MET A 24 -8.69 -2.88 3.66
N ALA A 25 -8.50 -3.18 4.96
CA ALA A 25 -8.87 -4.48 5.53
C ALA A 25 -10.39 -4.70 5.54
N GLN A 26 -11.17 -3.63 5.78
CA GLN A 26 -12.62 -3.64 5.76
C GLN A 26 -13.13 -2.28 5.26
N THR A 27 -13.46 -2.21 3.97
CA THR A 27 -13.85 -0.94 3.34
C THR A 27 -15.31 -0.62 3.61
N VAL A 28 -15.62 0.61 4.01
CA VAL A 28 -17.00 1.10 4.19
C VAL A 28 -17.69 1.54 2.89
N TYR A 29 -16.94 1.59 1.78
CA TYR A 29 -17.47 2.04 0.49
C TYR A 29 -18.34 0.98 -0.17
N ARG A 30 -19.49 1.41 -0.67
CA ARG A 30 -20.37 0.60 -1.53
C ARG A 30 -20.03 0.90 -2.99
N ARG A 31 -19.91 -0.16 -3.82
CA ARG A 31 -19.50 -0.20 -5.25
C ARG A 31 -17.98 -0.28 -5.49
N ILE A 32 -17.62 -1.10 -6.49
CA ILE A 32 -16.23 -1.40 -6.87
C ILE A 32 -15.45 -0.16 -7.30
N GLU A 33 -16.08 0.76 -8.04
CA GLU A 33 -15.43 2.00 -8.47
C GLU A 33 -14.95 2.86 -7.29
N ARG A 34 -15.78 2.99 -6.23
CA ARG A 34 -15.39 3.77 -5.05
C ARG A 34 -14.28 3.10 -4.26
N VAL A 35 -14.33 1.77 -4.13
CA VAL A 35 -13.25 0.98 -3.52
C VAL A 35 -11.96 1.15 -4.31
N ARG A 36 -12.03 1.09 -5.65
CA ARG A 36 -10.88 1.26 -6.55
C ARG A 36 -10.24 2.64 -6.40
N SER A 37 -11.02 3.71 -6.44
CA SER A 37 -10.49 5.07 -6.25
C SER A 37 -9.79 5.23 -4.90
N ARG A 38 -10.39 4.70 -3.81
CA ARG A 38 -9.77 4.76 -2.49
C ARG A 38 -8.50 3.92 -2.40
N PHE A 39 -8.50 2.74 -3.01
CA PHE A 39 -7.34 1.86 -3.04
C PHE A 39 -6.16 2.55 -3.73
N ILE A 40 -6.39 3.15 -4.91
CA ILE A 40 -5.35 3.89 -5.64
C ILE A 40 -4.81 5.04 -4.79
N LEU A 41 -5.68 5.84 -4.18
CA LEU A 41 -5.26 6.93 -3.30
C LEU A 41 -4.40 6.43 -2.14
N THR A 42 -4.77 5.30 -1.54
CA THR A 42 -4.03 4.68 -0.44
C THR A 42 -2.64 4.20 -0.89
N MET A 43 -2.53 3.62 -2.09
CA MET A 43 -1.22 3.21 -2.64
C MET A 43 -0.32 4.42 -2.90
N VAL A 44 -0.88 5.51 -3.45
CA VAL A 44 -0.13 6.75 -3.67
C VAL A 44 0.35 7.34 -2.34
N ALA A 45 -0.52 7.38 -1.33
CA ALA A 45 -0.15 7.84 0.01
C ALA A 45 0.95 6.98 0.65
N ASN A 46 0.92 5.65 0.47
CA ASN A 46 2.00 4.78 0.94
C ASN A 46 3.33 5.12 0.27
N ASN A 47 3.33 5.34 -1.04
CA ASN A 47 4.53 5.71 -1.78
C ASN A 47 5.10 7.04 -1.25
N LEU A 48 4.25 8.05 -1.06
CA LEU A 48 4.65 9.36 -0.51
C LEU A 48 5.22 9.23 0.91
N ALA A 49 4.57 8.45 1.78
CA ALA A 49 5.05 8.21 3.15
C ALA A 49 6.41 7.51 3.20
N ARG A 50 6.76 6.75 2.15
CA ARG A 50 8.05 6.05 2.04
C ARG A 50 9.15 6.89 1.42
N LEU A 51 8.83 7.96 0.68
CA LEU A 51 9.83 8.80 0.01
C LEU A 51 10.94 9.31 0.95
N PRO A 52 10.65 9.86 2.15
CA PRO A 52 11.71 10.34 3.04
C PRO A 52 12.69 9.24 3.44
N ARG A 53 12.20 8.01 3.63
CA ARG A 53 13.04 6.85 3.97
C ARG A 53 13.88 6.38 2.78
N LEU A 54 13.39 6.54 1.55
CA LEU A 54 14.12 6.19 0.34
C LEU A 54 15.18 7.23 -0.01
N LEU A 55 14.92 8.51 0.29
CA LEU A 55 15.86 9.61 0.06
C LEU A 55 16.97 9.67 1.13
N ALA A 56 16.70 9.17 2.34
CA ALA A 56 17.66 9.07 3.42
C ALA A 56 18.56 7.81 3.37
N ALA A 57 18.32 6.93 2.41
CA ALA A 57 19.08 5.70 2.19
C ALA A 57 20.13 5.89 1.09
#